data_AF-A0A0R1WJ38-F1
#
_entry.id   AF-A0A0R1WJ38-F1
#
_cell.length_a   1.000
_cell.length_b   1.000
_cell.length_c   1.000
_cell.angle_alpha   90.00
_cell.angle_beta   90.00
_cell.angle_gamma   90.00
#
_symmetry.space_group_name_H-M   'P 1'
#
loop_
_entity.id
_entity.type
_entity.pdbx_description
1 polymer ?
#
loop_
_entity_poly.entity_id
_entity_poly.type
_entity_poly.pdbx_seq_one_letter_code
_entity_poly.pdbx_strand_id
1 'polypeptide(L)'
;MKKIILAMLVLLGLASFSVTTNVQAAVTSNPANNTSGIKIDGNFDDWKDKPITDITSGTDDYNVKHESLLADQNNIYFYLDMSPEHGNGYRDMQTAGYEMTVGDRQFSLRMIDLGDLQENKPQKVRFQIWEDDANNQGRVNKASTETEAYVNKVPTSVDKRVVHGYTDELEFKMPLSELGITGTTSQEITMTNKTLGDQTLHVMGGSTGPVVLAISGFAIALLAVVKMPKINELRKSLHE
;
A
#
# COMPACT_ATOMS: atom_id res chain seq x y z
N MET A 1 8.61 8.07 -60.43
CA MET A 1 8.80 8.87 -59.20
C MET A 1 7.86 8.51 -58.03
N LYS A 2 6.86 7.63 -58.19
CA LYS A 2 5.98 7.18 -57.08
C LYS A 2 6.43 5.91 -56.34
N LYS A 3 7.56 5.30 -56.72
CA LYS A 3 8.05 4.02 -56.15
C LYS A 3 9.27 4.16 -55.22
N ILE A 4 9.81 5.37 -55.06
CA ILE A 4 10.96 5.63 -54.15
C ILE A 4 10.50 6.23 -52.80
N ILE A 5 9.31 6.84 -52.74
CA ILE A 5 8.74 7.38 -51.48
C ILE A 5 8.24 6.25 -50.56
N LEU A 6 7.88 5.08 -51.09
CA LEU A 6 7.39 3.96 -50.29
C LEU A 6 8.50 3.19 -49.56
N ALA A 7 9.76 3.31 -50.00
CA ALA A 7 10.89 2.65 -49.35
C ALA A 7 11.49 3.46 -48.18
N MET A 8 11.25 4.78 -48.12
CA MET A 8 11.69 5.62 -46.98
C MET A 8 10.69 5.63 -45.81
N LEU A 9 9.44 5.20 -46.00
CA LEU A 9 8.48 5.08 -44.88
C LEU A 9 8.59 3.75 -44.12
N VAL A 10 9.27 2.74 -44.68
CA VAL A 10 9.46 1.45 -43.99
C VAL A 10 10.69 1.47 -43.07
N LEU A 11 11.62 2.43 -43.26
CA LEU A 11 12.83 2.54 -42.43
C LEU A 11 12.65 3.42 -41.17
N LEU A 12 11.52 4.12 -41.02
CA LEU A 12 11.16 4.85 -39.79
C LEU A 12 10.07 4.13 -38.95
N GLY A 13 9.66 2.93 -39.36
CA GLY A 13 8.66 2.11 -38.65
C GLY A 13 9.23 1.14 -37.60
N LEU A 14 10.53 1.24 -37.29
CA LEU A 14 11.20 0.51 -36.20
C LEU A 14 11.24 1.31 -34.90
N ALA A 15 10.34 2.28 -34.73
CA ALA A 15 9.98 2.76 -33.40
C ALA A 15 9.05 1.71 -32.79
N SER A 16 9.66 0.78 -32.04
CA SER A 16 9.07 -0.06 -31.00
C SER A 16 7.66 0.35 -30.55
N PHE A 17 6.64 -0.11 -31.27
CA PHE A 17 5.29 -0.23 -30.72
C PHE A 17 5.20 -1.61 -30.10
N SER A 18 5.52 -1.68 -28.81
CA SER A 18 5.09 -2.80 -27.98
C SER A 18 3.57 -2.77 -27.96
N VAL A 19 2.94 -3.56 -28.84
CA VAL A 19 1.51 -3.85 -28.74
C VAL A 19 1.35 -4.72 -27.51
N THR A 20 1.11 -4.10 -26.36
CA THR A 20 0.68 -4.82 -25.16
C THR A 20 -0.74 -5.31 -25.43
N THR A 21 -0.90 -6.62 -25.61
CA THR A 21 -2.20 -7.25 -25.56
C THR A 21 -2.79 -7.01 -24.18
N ASN A 22 -3.81 -6.15 -24.09
CA ASN A 22 -4.58 -6.00 -22.86
C ASN A 22 -5.36 -7.30 -22.62
N VAL A 23 -4.77 -8.21 -21.86
CA VAL A 23 -5.51 -9.33 -21.28
C VAL A 23 -6.39 -8.73 -20.19
N GLN A 24 -7.69 -8.69 -20.44
CA GLN A 24 -8.66 -8.32 -19.42
C GLN A 24 -8.71 -9.45 -18.40
N ALA A 25 -7.91 -9.33 -17.34
CA ALA A 25 -8.07 -10.16 -16.16
C ALA A 25 -9.49 -9.91 -15.59
N ALA A 26 -10.19 -10.99 -15.24
CA ALA A 26 -11.46 -10.88 -14.55
C ALA A 26 -11.21 -10.15 -13.21
N VAL A 27 -11.79 -8.96 -13.07
CA VAL A 27 -11.79 -8.20 -11.82
C VAL A 27 -12.63 -9.01 -10.82
N THR A 28 -11.98 -9.85 -10.03
CA THR A 28 -12.62 -10.43 -8.84
C THR A 28 -12.76 -9.30 -7.84
N SER A 29 -14.01 -8.92 -7.55
CA SER A 29 -14.35 -7.93 -6.52
C SER A 29 -13.74 -8.32 -5.17
N ASN A 30 -12.64 -7.69 -4.78
CA ASN A 30 -12.08 -7.79 -3.43
C ASN A 30 -12.68 -6.65 -2.55
N PRO A 31 -12.81 -6.83 -1.22
CA PRO A 31 -13.69 -6.02 -0.40
C PRO A 31 -13.24 -4.57 -0.35
N ALA A 32 -14.22 -3.66 -0.25
CA ALA A 32 -13.98 -2.23 -0.07
C ALA A 32 -12.96 -1.97 1.06
N ASN A 33 -12.18 -0.90 0.95
CA ASN A 33 -11.22 -0.41 1.96
C ASN A 33 -11.94 0.03 3.26
N ASN A 34 -12.58 -0.90 3.95
CA ASN A 34 -13.38 -0.65 5.12
C ASN A 34 -12.49 -0.68 6.36
N THR A 35 -12.30 0.48 6.98
CA THR A 35 -11.55 0.63 8.23
C THR A 35 -12.41 0.38 9.46
N SER A 36 -13.72 0.15 9.29
CA SER A 36 -14.64 -0.11 10.41
C SER A 36 -14.24 -1.39 11.15
N GLY A 37 -14.22 -1.30 12.49
CA GLY A 37 -13.90 -2.41 13.36
C GLY A 37 -12.41 -2.60 13.65
N ILE A 38 -11.52 -1.89 12.96
CA ILE A 38 -10.08 -1.93 13.24
C ILE A 38 -9.79 -1.23 14.57
N LYS A 39 -9.08 -1.90 15.47
CA LYS A 39 -8.64 -1.39 16.77
C LYS A 39 -7.15 -1.64 16.91
N ILE A 40 -6.40 -0.56 17.16
CA ILE A 40 -4.96 -0.67 17.35
C ILE A 40 -4.65 -1.00 18.81
N ASP A 41 -4.52 -2.28 19.13
CA ASP A 41 -4.32 -2.80 20.49
C ASP A 41 -3.32 -3.98 20.59
N GLY A 42 -2.75 -4.42 19.47
CA GLY A 42 -1.81 -5.53 19.34
C GLY A 42 -2.47 -6.91 19.30
N ASN A 43 -3.80 -6.97 19.15
CA ASN A 43 -4.54 -8.15 18.74
C ASN A 43 -5.03 -7.99 17.30
N PHE A 44 -4.48 -8.79 16.39
CA PHE A 44 -4.64 -8.61 14.94
C PHE A 44 -5.85 -9.34 14.33
N ASP A 45 -6.78 -9.83 15.16
CA ASP A 45 -7.97 -10.57 14.69
C ASP A 45 -8.86 -9.74 13.74
N ASP A 46 -8.84 -8.42 13.89
CA ASP A 46 -9.58 -7.43 13.10
C ASP A 46 -9.00 -7.22 11.69
N TRP A 47 -7.83 -7.76 11.38
CA TRP A 47 -7.20 -7.71 10.06
C TRP A 47 -7.54 -8.91 9.17
N LYS A 48 -8.09 -10.00 9.74
CA LYS A 48 -8.33 -11.28 9.03
C LYS A 48 -9.28 -11.20 7.83
N ASP A 49 -10.20 -10.24 7.83
CA ASP A 49 -11.16 -10.00 6.75
C ASP A 49 -10.76 -8.83 5.84
N LYS A 50 -9.57 -8.25 6.03
CA LYS A 50 -9.05 -7.15 5.23
C LYS A 50 -8.25 -7.68 4.03
N PRO A 51 -8.11 -6.88 2.95
CA PRO A 51 -7.22 -7.22 1.86
C PRO A 51 -5.77 -7.36 2.35
N ILE A 52 -5.15 -8.50 2.08
CA ILE A 52 -3.75 -8.80 2.39
C ILE A 52 -2.98 -8.97 1.09
N THR A 53 -1.77 -8.43 1.06
CA THR A 53 -0.82 -8.57 -0.05
C THR A 53 0.41 -9.34 0.43
N ASP A 54 0.79 -10.35 -0.34
CA ASP A 54 2.05 -11.06 -0.12
C ASP A 54 3.23 -10.21 -0.60
N ILE A 55 4.19 -10.02 0.29
CA ILE A 55 5.41 -9.26 0.04
C ILE A 55 6.57 -10.23 -0.02
N THR A 56 7.26 -10.24 -1.15
CA THR A 56 8.32 -11.20 -1.50
C THR A 56 9.44 -10.48 -2.25
N SER A 57 10.67 -10.96 -2.09
CA SER A 57 11.79 -10.51 -2.90
C SER A 57 12.10 -11.53 -3.99
N GLY A 58 12.01 -11.12 -5.26
CA GLY A 58 12.27 -12.00 -6.39
C GLY A 58 11.42 -13.29 -6.39
N THR A 59 12.07 -14.44 -6.25
CA THR A 59 11.42 -15.77 -6.20
C THR A 59 11.46 -16.40 -4.80
N ASP A 60 11.66 -15.60 -3.76
CA ASP A 60 11.67 -16.07 -2.37
C ASP A 60 10.25 -16.48 -1.94
N ASP A 61 10.06 -17.77 -1.69
CA ASP A 61 8.87 -18.37 -1.13
C ASP A 61 9.01 -18.67 0.38
N TYR A 62 10.18 -18.44 0.96
CA TYR A 62 10.47 -18.76 2.36
C TYR A 62 10.23 -17.56 3.29
N ASN A 63 10.46 -16.34 2.81
CA ASN A 63 10.27 -15.11 3.59
C ASN A 63 9.11 -14.26 3.06
N VAL A 64 7.99 -14.87 2.71
CA VAL A 64 6.76 -14.12 2.42
C VAL A 64 6.36 -13.29 3.64
N LYS A 65 5.93 -12.05 3.43
CA LYS A 65 5.31 -11.19 4.46
C LYS A 65 3.88 -10.91 4.04
N HIS A 66 3.03 -10.54 4.98
CA HIS A 66 1.65 -10.21 4.69
C HIS A 66 1.37 -8.79 5.14
N GLU A 67 1.08 -7.90 4.19
CA GLU A 67 0.80 -6.50 4.48
C GLU A 67 -0.62 -6.09 4.07
N SER A 68 -1.22 -5.19 4.84
CA SER A 68 -2.45 -4.48 4.48
C SER A 68 -2.24 -2.98 4.61
N LEU A 69 -2.76 -2.22 3.64
CA LEU A 69 -2.76 -0.75 3.67
C LEU A 69 -4.18 -0.27 3.40
N LEU A 70 -4.74 0.44 4.38
CA LEU A 70 -6.07 1.01 4.31
C LEU A 70 -6.01 2.49 4.68
N ALA A 71 -7.02 3.25 4.29
CA ALA A 71 -7.11 4.66 4.65
C ALA A 71 -8.56 5.10 4.72
N ASP A 72 -8.86 6.00 5.66
CA ASP A 72 -10.10 6.76 5.67
C ASP A 72 -9.82 8.24 5.31
N GLN A 73 -10.72 9.16 5.68
CA GLN A 73 -10.54 10.58 5.40
C GLN A 73 -9.38 11.22 6.18
N ASN A 74 -9.07 10.69 7.36
CA ASN A 74 -8.23 11.32 8.38
C ASN A 74 -7.03 10.46 8.79
N ASN A 75 -7.05 9.16 8.54
CA ASN A 75 -6.07 8.20 9.04
C ASN A 75 -5.61 7.22 7.96
N ILE A 76 -4.36 6.79 8.10
CA ILE A 76 -3.77 5.64 7.40
C ILE A 76 -3.73 4.48 8.40
N TYR A 77 -4.07 3.30 7.94
CA TYR A 77 -4.03 2.06 8.71
C TYR A 77 -3.10 1.08 7.98
N PHE A 78 -2.22 0.46 8.73
CA PHE A 78 -1.27 -0.50 8.19
C PHE A 78 -1.15 -1.71 9.10
N TYR A 79 -1.00 -2.86 8.46
CA TYR A 79 -0.73 -4.14 9.09
C TYR A 79 0.45 -4.81 8.39
N LEU A 80 1.30 -5.45 9.17
CA LEU A 80 2.38 -6.30 8.71
C LEU A 80 2.47 -7.53 9.61
N ASP A 81 2.42 -8.70 9.00
CA ASP A 81 2.89 -9.95 9.58
C ASP A 81 4.21 -10.35 8.92
N MET A 82 5.26 -10.48 9.72
CA MET A 82 6.57 -10.92 9.26
C MET A 82 6.55 -12.38 8.75
N SER A 83 5.49 -13.13 9.06
CA SER A 83 5.13 -14.50 8.68
C SER A 83 6.13 -15.24 7.83
N PRO A 84 7.34 -15.58 8.32
CA PRO A 84 8.20 -16.38 7.49
C PRO A 84 7.50 -17.71 7.28
N GLU A 85 7.25 -18.06 6.01
CA GLU A 85 6.82 -19.40 5.69
C GLU A 85 7.79 -20.36 6.40
N HIS A 86 7.22 -21.40 7.01
CA HIS A 86 7.97 -22.39 7.81
C HIS A 86 8.49 -21.95 9.19
N GLY A 87 8.22 -20.73 9.68
CA GLY A 87 8.37 -20.36 11.11
C GLY A 87 9.79 -20.11 11.62
N ASN A 88 10.80 -20.19 10.73
CA ASN A 88 12.22 -19.96 11.03
C ASN A 88 12.91 -18.96 10.10
N GLY A 89 12.20 -18.37 9.14
CA GLY A 89 12.73 -17.30 8.29
C GLY A 89 12.78 -15.96 9.01
N TYR A 90 12.77 -14.88 8.25
CA TYR A 90 12.79 -13.52 8.76
C TYR A 90 11.48 -13.18 9.50
N ARG A 91 11.44 -13.49 10.80
CA ARG A 91 10.31 -13.31 11.73
C ARG A 91 10.40 -12.08 12.62
N ASP A 92 11.60 -11.56 12.83
CA ASP A 92 11.82 -10.42 13.74
C ASP A 92 11.39 -9.12 13.07
N MET A 93 10.72 -8.25 13.83
CA MET A 93 10.18 -7.00 13.28
C MET A 93 11.24 -6.14 12.58
N GLN A 94 11.00 -5.84 11.30
CA GLN A 94 11.80 -4.84 10.58
C GLN A 94 11.39 -3.45 11.05
N THR A 95 12.32 -2.70 11.67
CA THR A 95 11.99 -1.41 12.30
C THR A 95 12.15 -0.20 11.38
N ALA A 96 12.72 -0.36 10.18
CA ALA A 96 13.07 0.74 9.29
C ALA A 96 12.85 0.41 7.81
N GLY A 97 12.95 1.44 6.96
CA GLY A 97 12.84 1.31 5.50
C GLY A 97 11.41 1.33 4.98
N TYR A 98 10.46 1.77 5.80
CA TYR A 98 9.08 2.01 5.38
C TYR A 98 9.00 3.37 4.69
N GLU A 99 8.78 3.36 3.39
CA GLU A 99 8.64 4.55 2.57
C GLU A 99 7.18 4.72 2.19
N MET A 100 6.61 5.85 2.61
CA MET A 100 5.22 6.19 2.41
C MET A 100 5.10 7.39 1.48
N THR A 101 4.18 7.34 0.53
CA THR A 101 3.77 8.52 -0.24
C THR A 101 2.33 8.86 0.10
N VAL A 102 2.01 10.14 0.24
CA VAL A 102 0.64 10.65 0.32
C VAL A 102 0.53 11.81 -0.65
N GLY A 103 -0.15 11.60 -1.77
CA GLY A 103 -0.20 12.58 -2.86
C GLY A 103 1.20 12.80 -3.47
N ASP A 104 1.69 14.03 -3.37
CA ASP A 104 3.02 14.44 -3.87
C ASP A 104 4.11 14.44 -2.79
N ARG A 105 3.80 14.00 -1.56
CA ARG A 105 4.71 14.05 -0.42
C ARG A 105 5.20 12.67 -0.05
N GLN A 106 6.50 12.54 0.13
CA GLN A 106 7.18 11.30 0.50
C GLN A 106 7.68 11.37 1.94
N PHE A 107 7.53 10.26 2.68
CA PHE A 107 7.92 10.14 4.07
C PHE A 107 8.62 8.81 4.33
N SER A 108 9.75 8.86 5.03
CA SER A 108 10.38 7.68 5.61
C SER A 108 9.93 7.51 7.05
N LEU A 109 9.53 6.29 7.41
CA LEU A 109 9.13 5.92 8.76
C LEU A 109 10.15 4.95 9.37
N ARG A 110 10.52 5.22 10.61
CA ARG A 110 11.30 4.30 11.45
C ARG A 110 10.61 4.10 12.78
N MET A 111 10.34 2.85 13.11
CA MET A 111 9.82 2.48 14.42
C MET A 111 10.85 2.80 15.51
N ILE A 112 10.38 3.38 16.61
CA ILE A 112 11.14 3.70 17.82
C ILE A 112 10.41 3.16 19.05
N ASP A 113 11.14 3.07 20.16
CA ASP A 113 10.67 2.55 21.45
C ASP A 113 10.26 1.06 21.43
N LEU A 114 10.69 0.29 20.42
CA LEU A 114 10.62 -1.16 20.45
C LEU A 114 11.74 -1.70 21.36
N GLY A 115 11.36 -2.55 22.31
CA GLY A 115 12.26 -3.26 23.22
C GLY A 115 12.15 -4.76 23.01
N ASP A 116 12.60 -5.53 23.99
CA ASP A 116 12.53 -6.98 23.93
C ASP A 116 11.07 -7.47 23.98
N LEU A 117 10.58 -7.96 22.84
CA LEU A 117 9.24 -8.52 22.73
C LEU A 117 9.13 -9.83 23.51
N GLN A 118 8.01 -9.98 24.19
CA GLN A 118 7.60 -11.20 24.86
C GLN A 118 6.37 -11.77 24.14
N GLU A 119 6.26 -13.09 24.06
CA GLU A 119 5.14 -13.73 23.37
C GLU A 119 3.79 -13.27 23.94
N ASN A 120 2.88 -12.88 23.04
CA ASN A 120 1.52 -12.42 23.34
C ASN A 120 1.46 -11.26 24.35
N LYS A 121 2.49 -10.41 24.38
CA LYS A 121 2.51 -9.16 25.15
C LYS A 121 2.72 -7.99 24.20
N PRO A 122 1.64 -7.39 23.68
CA PRO A 122 1.72 -6.21 22.85
C PRO A 122 2.56 -5.10 23.48
N GLN A 123 3.46 -4.53 22.69
CA GLN A 123 4.24 -3.37 23.05
C GLN A 123 3.82 -2.19 22.20
N LYS A 124 3.48 -1.08 22.87
CA LYS A 124 3.21 0.18 22.19
C LYS A 124 4.52 0.75 21.64
N VAL A 125 4.51 1.17 20.39
CA VAL A 125 5.66 1.79 19.71
C VAL A 125 5.28 3.15 19.15
N ARG A 126 6.28 3.90 18.67
CA ARG A 126 6.08 5.15 17.92
C ARG A 126 6.89 5.10 16.64
N PHE A 127 6.72 6.11 15.79
CA PHE A 127 7.54 6.27 14.59
C PHE A 127 8.29 7.59 14.63
N GLN A 128 9.57 7.56 14.31
CA GLN A 128 10.26 8.73 13.80
C GLN A 128 9.92 8.89 12.32
N ILE A 129 9.48 10.09 11.95
CA ILE A 129 8.99 10.44 10.62
C ILE A 129 9.91 11.51 10.03
N TRP A 130 10.40 11.28 8.81
CA TRP A 130 11.08 12.27 8.00
C TRP A 130 10.34 12.46 6.69
N GLU A 131 10.09 13.70 6.31
CA GLU A 131 9.63 14.03 4.97
C GLU A 131 10.84 14.21 4.05
N ASP A 132 10.83 13.48 2.93
CA ASP A 132 11.77 13.70 1.84
C ASP A 132 11.23 14.82 0.97
N ASP A 133 11.95 15.94 0.90
CA ASP A 133 11.70 17.00 -0.06
C ASP A 133 12.92 17.24 -0.95
N ALA A 134 12.68 17.80 -2.14
CA ALA A 134 13.72 18.05 -3.13
C ALA A 134 14.85 19.00 -2.65
N ASN A 135 14.70 19.64 -1.49
CA ASN A 135 15.63 20.60 -0.92
C ASN A 135 16.24 20.15 0.42
N ASN A 136 16.04 18.89 0.83
CA ASN A 136 16.41 18.31 2.13
C ASN A 136 15.97 19.18 3.34
N GLN A 137 14.80 19.82 3.25
CA GLN A 137 14.22 20.70 4.26
C GLN A 137 12.82 20.24 4.70
N GLY A 138 12.60 18.91 4.69
CA GLY A 138 11.32 18.29 4.98
C GLY A 138 10.61 18.94 6.17
N ARG A 139 9.33 19.28 6.00
CA ARG A 139 8.55 20.04 6.99
C ARG A 139 8.21 19.15 8.20
N VAL A 140 8.31 17.84 8.02
CA VAL A 140 8.15 16.83 9.07
C VAL A 140 9.50 16.16 9.36
N ASN A 141 9.97 16.34 10.59
CA ASN A 141 11.11 15.61 11.15
C ASN A 141 10.88 15.48 12.66
N LYS A 142 10.08 14.49 13.06
CA LYS A 142 9.63 14.35 14.45
C LYS A 142 9.25 12.91 14.77
N ALA A 143 9.22 12.60 16.06
CA ALA A 143 8.53 11.41 16.54
C ALA A 143 7.02 11.65 16.50
N SER A 144 6.26 10.63 16.09
CA SER A 144 4.80 10.60 16.15
C SER A 144 4.33 10.70 17.61
N THR A 145 3.26 11.44 17.84
CA THR A 145 2.64 11.66 19.15
C THR A 145 1.18 11.20 19.23
N GLU A 146 0.50 11.14 18.09
CA GLU A 146 -0.91 10.77 17.91
C GLU A 146 -1.09 9.44 17.16
N THR A 147 -0.01 8.86 16.64
CA THR A 147 -0.05 7.51 16.04
C THR A 147 -0.28 6.46 17.12
N GLU A 148 -1.30 5.62 16.92
CA GLU A 148 -1.53 4.42 17.70
C GLU A 148 -0.81 3.28 16.97
N ALA A 149 0.13 2.61 17.63
CA ALA A 149 0.89 1.52 17.02
C ALA A 149 1.30 0.48 18.07
N TYR A 150 1.15 -0.79 17.71
CA TYR A 150 1.53 -1.92 18.55
C TYR A 150 2.31 -2.95 17.74
N VAL A 151 3.30 -3.53 18.39
CA VAL A 151 4.00 -4.73 17.92
C VAL A 151 3.79 -5.84 18.92
N ASN A 152 3.58 -7.06 18.44
CA ASN A 152 3.43 -8.21 19.30
C ASN A 152 4.11 -9.43 18.66
N LYS A 153 4.74 -10.25 19.51
CA LYS A 153 5.33 -11.52 19.10
C LYS A 153 4.26 -12.61 19.22
N VAL A 154 3.83 -13.15 18.10
CA VAL A 154 2.74 -14.11 18.00
C VAL A 154 3.31 -15.51 17.74
N PRO A 155 3.07 -16.49 18.63
CA PRO A 155 3.48 -17.87 18.39
C PRO A 155 2.80 -18.45 17.14
N THR A 156 3.57 -19.14 16.31
CA THR A 156 3.08 -19.78 15.08
C THR A 156 3.24 -21.28 15.17
N SER A 157 2.42 -22.00 14.40
CA SER A 157 2.49 -23.47 14.26
C SER A 157 2.50 -23.87 12.78
N VAL A 158 3.19 -23.08 11.96
CA VAL A 158 3.25 -23.24 10.50
C VAL A 158 4.00 -24.50 10.05
N ASP A 159 5.00 -24.98 10.81
CA ASP A 159 5.67 -26.25 10.57
C ASP A 159 5.82 -27.04 11.88
N LYS A 160 5.34 -28.29 11.89
CA LYS A 160 5.40 -29.20 13.04
C LYS A 160 6.83 -29.54 13.47
N ARG A 161 7.83 -29.28 12.62
CA ARG A 161 9.26 -29.48 12.89
C ARG A 161 9.89 -28.29 13.61
N VAL A 162 9.23 -27.13 13.65
CA VAL A 162 9.74 -25.95 14.33
C VAL A 162 9.21 -25.91 15.75
N VAL A 163 10.12 -26.11 16.70
CA VAL A 163 9.86 -25.96 18.13
C VAL A 163 10.01 -24.47 18.46
N HIS A 164 8.96 -23.83 18.98
CA HIS A 164 8.89 -22.39 19.29
C HIS A 164 8.91 -21.45 18.07
N GLY A 165 8.11 -21.75 17.04
CA GLY A 165 7.88 -20.82 15.93
C GLY A 165 7.13 -19.57 16.40
N TYR A 166 7.50 -18.41 15.86
CA TYR A 166 6.78 -17.16 16.06
C TYR A 166 6.93 -16.26 14.84
N THR A 167 6.09 -15.23 14.80
CA THR A 167 6.18 -14.07 13.92
C THR A 167 6.00 -12.81 14.76
N ASP A 168 6.71 -11.73 14.42
CA ASP A 168 6.36 -10.42 14.94
C ASP A 168 5.33 -9.78 14.00
N GLU A 169 4.25 -9.28 14.57
CA GLU A 169 3.20 -8.56 13.86
C GLU A 169 3.18 -7.09 14.30
N LEU A 170 2.95 -6.19 13.34
CA LEU A 170 2.82 -4.75 13.54
C LEU A 170 1.46 -4.31 13.03
N GLU A 171 0.83 -3.41 13.77
CA GLU A 171 -0.24 -2.58 13.26
C GLU A 171 -0.04 -1.12 13.67
N PHE A 172 -0.54 -0.21 12.83
CA PHE A 172 -0.67 1.18 13.23
C PHE A 172 -1.87 1.88 12.59
N LYS A 173 -2.32 2.92 13.29
CA LYS A 173 -3.20 3.97 12.78
C LYS A 173 -2.47 5.31 12.93
N MET A 174 -2.14 5.91 11.80
CA MET A 174 -1.45 7.20 11.72
C MET A 174 -2.41 8.28 11.27
N PRO A 175 -2.71 9.27 12.14
CA PRO A 175 -3.42 10.47 11.73
C PRO A 175 -2.61 11.26 10.68
N LEU A 176 -3.28 11.76 9.65
CA LEU A 176 -2.65 12.57 8.60
C LEU A 176 -2.08 13.90 9.12
N SER A 177 -2.60 14.38 10.25
CA SER A 177 -2.05 15.52 10.99
C SER A 177 -0.58 15.31 11.35
N GLU A 178 -0.14 14.07 11.56
CA GLU A 178 1.27 13.74 11.84
C GLU A 178 2.19 14.08 10.69
N LEU A 179 1.67 13.95 9.47
CA LEU A 179 2.34 14.26 8.22
C LEU A 179 2.17 15.73 7.84
N GLY A 180 1.43 16.52 8.61
CA GLY A 180 1.03 17.88 8.22
C GLY A 180 0.09 17.90 7.02
N ILE A 181 -0.68 16.83 6.81
CA ILE A 181 -1.65 16.68 5.71
C ILE A 181 -3.05 16.88 6.26
N THR A 182 -3.82 17.76 5.64
CA THR A 182 -5.23 17.99 5.99
C THR A 182 -6.13 17.18 5.07
N GLY A 183 -6.46 15.94 5.49
CA GLY A 183 -7.34 15.03 4.77
C GLY A 183 -6.72 14.42 3.51
N THR A 184 -7.16 13.22 3.15
CA THR A 184 -6.64 12.46 1.99
C THR A 184 -7.67 12.27 0.88
N THR A 185 -8.79 12.98 0.89
CA THR A 185 -9.86 12.78 -0.11
C THR A 185 -9.28 12.78 -1.53
N SER A 186 -9.34 11.62 -2.19
CA SER A 186 -8.83 11.40 -3.55
C SER A 186 -7.30 11.48 -3.74
N GLN A 187 -6.52 11.43 -2.66
CA GLN A 187 -5.07 11.27 -2.74
C GLN A 187 -4.70 9.78 -2.73
N GLU A 188 -3.76 9.41 -3.59
CA GLU A 188 -3.12 8.10 -3.54
C GLU A 188 -2.16 8.06 -2.35
N ILE A 189 -2.20 6.96 -1.62
CA ILE A 189 -1.31 6.66 -0.51
C ILE A 189 -0.62 5.36 -0.86
N THR A 190 0.71 5.35 -0.76
CA THR A 190 1.50 4.15 -0.99
C THR A 190 2.35 3.82 0.22
N MET A 191 2.64 2.54 0.40
CA MET A 191 3.61 2.05 1.39
C MET A 191 4.50 1.00 0.73
N THR A 192 5.79 1.07 0.96
CA THR A 192 6.73 0.02 0.55
C THR A 192 7.83 -0.15 1.57
N ASN A 193 8.34 -1.37 1.69
CA ASN A 193 9.59 -1.65 2.38
C ASN A 193 10.45 -2.59 1.54
N LYS A 194 11.45 -2.04 0.85
CA LYS A 194 12.33 -2.81 -0.05
C LYS A 194 13.24 -3.81 0.66
N THR A 195 13.31 -3.77 1.99
CA THR A 195 13.99 -4.80 2.78
C THR A 195 13.11 -6.04 2.95
N LEU A 196 11.79 -5.87 2.89
CA LEU A 196 10.80 -6.95 3.04
C LEU A 196 10.43 -7.58 1.70
N GLY A 197 10.38 -6.79 0.63
CA GLY A 197 10.15 -7.29 -0.71
C GLY A 197 9.95 -6.20 -1.75
N ASP A 198 9.58 -6.60 -2.96
CA ASP A 198 9.57 -5.71 -4.13
C ASP A 198 8.24 -4.98 -4.30
N GLN A 199 7.20 -5.37 -3.58
CA GLN A 199 5.85 -4.84 -3.71
C GLN A 199 5.71 -3.44 -3.11
N THR A 200 4.71 -2.72 -3.62
CA THR A 200 4.26 -1.43 -3.10
C THR A 200 2.75 -1.52 -2.95
N LEU A 201 2.25 -1.24 -1.75
CA LEU A 201 0.83 -1.20 -1.47
C LEU A 201 0.28 0.16 -1.89
N HIS A 202 -0.97 0.19 -2.36
CA HIS A 202 -1.65 1.39 -2.84
C HIS A 202 -3.06 1.46 -2.23
N VAL A 203 -3.46 2.64 -1.75
CA VAL A 203 -4.83 2.92 -1.29
C VAL A 203 -5.22 4.35 -1.66
N MET A 204 -6.50 4.59 -1.97
CA MET A 204 -7.04 5.94 -2.10
C MET A 204 -7.62 6.40 -0.76
N GLY A 205 -7.22 7.59 -0.31
CA GLY A 205 -7.78 8.17 0.91
C GLY A 205 -9.20 8.73 0.75
N GLY A 206 -9.95 8.70 1.85
CA GLY A 206 -11.31 9.23 1.93
C GLY A 206 -12.39 8.48 1.15
N SER A 207 -12.15 7.26 0.64
CA SER A 207 -13.17 6.54 -0.14
C SER A 207 -14.20 5.81 0.73
N THR A 208 -15.48 6.11 0.51
CA THR A 208 -16.65 5.34 0.97
C THR A 208 -17.36 4.59 -0.16
N GLY A 209 -16.71 4.42 -1.33
CA GLY A 209 -17.21 3.68 -2.50
C GLY A 209 -16.16 2.72 -3.08
N PRO A 210 -16.54 1.80 -4.01
CA PRO A 210 -15.67 0.71 -4.44
C PRO A 210 -14.41 1.26 -5.14
N VAL A 211 -13.27 1.04 -4.51
CA VAL A 211 -11.94 1.33 -5.04
C VAL A 211 -11.41 0.02 -5.63
N VAL A 212 -11.23 -0.02 -6.95
CA VAL A 212 -10.46 -1.07 -7.63
C VAL A 212 -9.03 -0.55 -7.71
N LEU A 213 -8.09 -1.17 -7.00
CA LEU A 213 -6.68 -0.88 -7.19
C LEU A 213 -5.92 -2.16 -7.49
N ALA A 214 -5.23 -2.12 -8.62
CA ALA A 214 -4.27 -3.11 -9.01
C ALA A 214 -3.01 -2.93 -8.15
N ILE A 215 -2.58 -4.02 -7.52
CA ILE A 215 -1.22 -4.18 -6.99
C ILE A 215 -0.31 -4.11 -8.23
N SER A 216 0.58 -3.11 -8.30
CA SER A 216 1.38 -2.94 -9.52
C SER A 216 2.39 -4.10 -9.64
N GLY A 217 2.65 -4.65 -10.84
CA GLY A 217 3.08 -3.93 -12.04
C GLY A 217 2.06 -3.57 -13.13
N PHE A 218 1.00 -2.80 -12.83
CA PHE A 218 0.23 -2.12 -13.86
C PHE A 218 -0.17 -0.70 -13.44
N ALA A 219 -0.17 0.21 -14.41
CA ALA A 219 -0.51 1.62 -14.25
C ALA A 219 -1.99 1.84 -13.85
N ILE A 220 -2.22 2.86 -13.02
CA ILE A 220 -3.51 3.20 -12.42
C ILE A 220 -4.38 4.00 -13.41
N ALA A 221 -5.62 3.56 -13.64
CA ALA A 221 -6.62 4.36 -14.33
C ALA A 221 -7.61 4.96 -13.32
N LEU A 222 -7.53 6.27 -13.08
CA LEU A 222 -8.48 7.01 -12.24
C LEU A 222 -9.83 7.14 -12.99
N LEU A 223 -10.82 6.34 -12.60
CA LEU A 223 -12.20 6.53 -13.08
C LEU A 223 -12.91 7.59 -12.21
N ALA A 224 -12.78 8.85 -12.60
CA ALA A 224 -13.70 9.89 -12.14
C ALA A 224 -15.08 9.65 -12.78
N VAL A 225 -16.04 9.10 -12.04
CA VAL A 225 -17.45 9.09 -12.46
C VAL A 225 -17.99 10.51 -12.35
N VAL A 226 -17.70 11.34 -13.35
CA VAL A 226 -18.52 12.52 -13.61
C VAL A 226 -19.85 11.97 -14.10
N LYS A 227 -20.90 12.10 -13.28
CA LYS A 227 -22.29 11.93 -13.76
C LYS A 227 -22.52 12.95 -14.88
N MET A 228 -22.29 12.56 -16.14
CA MET A 228 -22.77 13.34 -17.28
C MET A 228 -24.30 13.31 -17.24
N PRO A 229 -24.98 14.47 -17.30
CA PRO A 229 -26.40 14.48 -17.58
C PRO A 229 -26.64 13.81 -18.93
N LYS A 230 -27.68 12.98 -18.99
CA LYS A 230 -28.05 12.19 -20.16
C LYS A 230 -28.09 13.08 -21.41
N ILE A 231 -27.39 12.66 -22.48
CA ILE A 231 -27.34 13.30 -23.82
C ILE A 231 -28.73 13.65 -24.39
N ASN A 232 -29.80 13.04 -23.87
CA ASN A 232 -31.18 13.36 -24.25
C ASN A 232 -31.63 14.78 -23.90
N GLU A 233 -30.94 15.50 -22.98
CA GLU A 233 -31.28 16.91 -22.66
C GLU A 233 -30.58 17.91 -23.59
N LEU A 234 -29.37 17.61 -24.08
CA LEU A 234 -28.65 18.45 -25.05
C LEU A 234 -29.32 18.48 -26.44
N ARG A 235 -30.15 17.49 -26.76
CA ARG A 235 -30.91 17.46 -28.02
C ARG A 235 -32.15 18.34 -27.99
N LYS A 236 -32.60 18.77 -26.80
CA LYS A 236 -33.80 19.62 -26.63
C LYS A 236 -33.49 21.11 -26.77
N SER A 237 -32.24 21.52 -26.49
CA SER A 237 -31.79 22.92 -26.65
C SER A 237 -31.27 23.27 -28.04
N LEU A 238 -31.28 22.32 -28.99
CA LEU A 238 -30.85 22.53 -30.38
C LEU A 238 -32.04 22.61 -31.36
N HIS A 239 -33.27 22.59 -30.84
CA HIS A 239 -34.51 22.72 -31.61
C HIS A 239 -35.46 23.80 -31.05
N GLU A 240 -34.95 24.74 -30.27
CA GLU A 240 -35.51 26.10 -30.16
C GLU A 240 -34.65 27.06 -30.98
#